data_AF-A0A8C8CQ46-F1
#
_entry.id   AF-A0A8C8CQ46-F1
#
_cell.length_a   1.000
_cell.length_b   1.000
_cell.length_c   1.000
_cell.angle_alpha   90.00
_cell.angle_beta   90.00
_cell.angle_gamma   90.00
#
_symmetry.space_group_name_H-M   'P 1'
#
loop_
_entity.id
_entity.type
_entity.pdbx_description
1 polymer ?
#
loop_
_entity_poly.entity_id
_entity_poly.type
_entity_poly.pdbx_seq_one_letter_code
_entity_poly.pdbx_strand_id
1 'polypeptide(L)'
;MTLEEVLIQKFAERAQCTGNALEEVLLSAKENDCLTVGVYESAKVMNVDPDSVSFCVLATDEEWECDIALQIHFTLIQSFCFDNDISIVRVNDMQRLAEIVGDKTGQLEDAHCCLITVCYITTPSDLIQTLNNIECYELLIVSM
;
A
#
# COMPACT_ATOMS: atom_id res chain seq x y z
N MET A 1 -3.19 30.19 19.13
CA MET A 1 -2.81 28.96 18.40
C MET A 1 -1.58 29.31 17.59
N THR A 2 -0.47 28.64 17.85
CA THR A 2 0.81 28.88 17.14
C THR A 2 0.74 28.23 15.75
N LEU A 3 1.53 28.73 14.79
CA LEU A 3 1.59 28.20 13.42
C LEU A 3 1.95 26.70 13.37
N GLU A 4 2.70 26.23 14.38
CA GLU A 4 3.09 24.83 14.53
C GLU A 4 1.89 23.91 14.87
N GLU A 5 0.95 24.36 15.71
CA GLU A 5 -0.25 23.59 16.08
C GLU A 5 -1.21 23.39 14.91
N VAL A 6 -1.36 24.41 14.04
CA VAL A 6 -2.24 24.34 12.86
C VAL A 6 -1.71 23.39 11.80
N LEU A 7 -0.38 23.32 11.63
CA LEU A 7 0.26 22.37 10.72
C LEU A 7 0.04 20.94 11.19
N ILE A 8 0.30 20.65 12.47
CA ILE A 8 0.14 19.29 13.06
C ILE A 8 -1.29 18.78 12.90
N GLN A 9 -2.29 19.62 13.21
CA GLN A 9 -3.69 19.22 13.09
C GLN A 9 -4.07 18.91 11.64
N LYS A 10 -3.57 19.71 10.70
CA LYS A 10 -3.80 19.52 9.26
C LYS A 10 -3.08 18.29 8.70
N PHE A 11 -1.94 17.90 9.27
CA PHE A 11 -1.25 16.65 8.93
C PHE A 11 -2.00 15.44 9.46
N ALA A 12 -2.49 15.47 10.71
CA ALA A 12 -3.25 14.38 11.30
C ALA A 12 -4.59 14.13 10.57
N GLU A 13 -5.33 15.19 10.24
CA GLU A 13 -6.58 15.09 9.48
C GLU A 13 -6.34 14.51 8.07
N ARG A 14 -5.23 14.86 7.41
CA ARG A 14 -4.86 14.32 6.09
C ARG A 14 -4.41 12.87 6.16
N ALA A 15 -3.57 12.51 7.12
CA ALA A 15 -3.12 11.13 7.32
C ALA A 15 -4.31 10.18 7.54
N GLN A 16 -5.29 10.60 8.34
CA GLN A 16 -6.52 9.83 8.55
C GLN A 16 -7.35 9.70 7.26
N CYS A 17 -7.44 10.76 6.45
CA CYS A 17 -8.10 10.68 5.15
C CYS A 17 -7.37 9.72 4.19
N THR A 18 -6.03 9.70 4.23
CA THR A 18 -5.20 8.81 3.42
C THR A 18 -5.37 7.35 3.82
N GLY A 19 -5.43 7.03 5.11
CA GLY A 19 -5.69 5.66 5.59
C GLY A 19 -7.04 5.12 5.13
N ASN A 20 -8.11 5.92 5.28
CA ASN A 20 -9.45 5.53 4.83
C ASN A 20 -9.53 5.36 3.30
N ALA A 21 -8.89 6.26 2.54
CA ALA A 21 -8.83 6.17 1.09
C ALA A 21 -8.06 4.92 0.62
N LEU A 22 -6.97 4.58 1.32
CA LEU A 22 -6.21 3.36 1.06
C LEU A 22 -7.05 2.11 1.34
N GLU A 23 -7.80 2.09 2.45
CA GLU A 23 -8.73 0.99 2.77
C GLU A 23 -9.78 0.81 1.67
N GLU A 24 -10.41 1.89 1.20
CA GLU A 24 -11.41 1.84 0.12
C GLU A 24 -10.81 1.30 -1.20
N VAL A 25 -9.60 1.75 -1.54
CA VAL A 25 -8.87 1.28 -2.73
C VAL A 25 -8.53 -0.20 -2.63
N LEU A 26 -8.05 -0.67 -1.48
CA LEU A 26 -7.73 -2.07 -1.25
C LEU A 26 -8.96 -2.97 -1.29
N LEU A 27 -10.07 -2.53 -0.69
CA LEU A 27 -11.35 -3.25 -0.75
C LEU A 27 -11.86 -3.35 -2.18
N SER A 28 -11.84 -2.24 -2.93
CA SER A 28 -12.24 -2.22 -4.34
C SER A 28 -11.35 -3.13 -5.19
N ALA A 29 -10.02 -3.04 -5.05
CA ALA A 29 -9.09 -3.89 -5.77
C ALA A 29 -9.31 -5.38 -5.47
N LYS A 30 -9.62 -5.72 -4.22
CA LYS A 30 -9.95 -7.08 -3.78
C LYS A 30 -11.24 -7.59 -4.41
N GLU A 31 -12.32 -6.80 -4.39
CA GLU A 31 -13.60 -7.17 -5.00
C GLU A 31 -13.51 -7.38 -6.52
N ASN A 32 -12.56 -6.70 -7.16
CA ASN A 32 -12.30 -6.79 -8.60
C ASN A 32 -11.21 -7.81 -8.98
N ASP A 33 -10.69 -8.60 -8.03
CA ASP A 33 -9.63 -9.61 -8.27
C ASP A 33 -8.34 -9.04 -8.90
N CYS A 34 -8.01 -7.79 -8.56
CA CYS A 34 -6.81 -7.10 -9.04
C CYS A 34 -5.76 -6.87 -7.94
N LEU A 35 -5.89 -7.60 -6.83
CA LEU A 35 -5.04 -7.47 -5.67
C LEU A 35 -4.15 -8.70 -5.53
N THR A 36 -2.84 -8.50 -5.51
CA THR A 36 -1.85 -9.53 -5.19
C THR A 36 -1.34 -9.29 -3.79
N VAL A 37 -1.23 -10.35 -2.98
CA VAL A 37 -0.87 -10.28 -1.56
C VAL A 37 0.37 -11.14 -1.33
N GLY A 38 1.33 -10.60 -0.59
CA GLY A 38 2.59 -11.26 -0.28
C GLY A 38 3.75 -10.69 -1.07
N VAL A 39 4.91 -10.66 -0.42
CA VAL A 39 6.18 -10.15 -0.99
C VAL A 39 6.58 -10.97 -2.21
N TYR A 40 6.49 -12.29 -2.14
CA TYR A 40 6.93 -13.18 -3.21
C TYR A 40 6.03 -13.12 -4.44
N GLU A 41 4.70 -13.17 -4.26
CA GLU A 41 3.76 -13.06 -5.38
C GLU A 41 3.81 -11.67 -6.02
N SER A 42 3.95 -10.60 -5.22
CA SER A 42 4.14 -9.24 -5.75
C SER A 42 5.41 -9.14 -6.58
N ALA A 43 6.54 -9.66 -6.09
CA ALA A 43 7.79 -9.70 -6.85
C ALA A 43 7.68 -10.52 -8.15
N LYS A 44 6.87 -11.58 -8.14
CA LYS A 44 6.62 -12.40 -9.34
C LYS A 44 5.79 -11.64 -10.38
N VAL A 45 4.76 -10.91 -9.98
CA VAL A 45 3.99 -10.03 -10.89
C VAL A 45 4.91 -8.97 -11.50
N MET A 46 5.68 -8.26 -10.67
CA MET A 46 6.65 -7.26 -11.12
C MET A 46 7.68 -7.80 -12.11
N ASN A 47 8.12 -9.05 -11.94
CA ASN A 47 9.08 -9.68 -12.86
C ASN A 47 8.43 -10.10 -14.20
N VAL A 48 7.12 -10.34 -14.23
CA VAL A 48 6.40 -10.81 -15.43
C VAL A 48 5.85 -9.64 -16.23
N ASP A 49 5.16 -8.71 -15.56
CA ASP A 49 4.45 -7.60 -16.19
C ASP A 49 4.36 -6.38 -15.24
N PRO A 50 5.42 -5.57 -15.14
CA PRO A 50 5.42 -4.38 -14.29
C PRO A 50 4.49 -3.27 -14.78
N ASP A 51 4.19 -3.23 -16.08
CA ASP A 51 3.29 -2.23 -16.68
C ASP A 51 1.84 -2.43 -16.23
N SER A 52 1.48 -3.64 -15.77
CA SER A 52 0.17 -3.93 -15.19
C SER A 52 -0.01 -3.38 -13.77
N VAL A 53 1.07 -2.97 -13.11
CA VAL A 53 1.08 -2.56 -11.71
C VAL A 53 0.81 -1.06 -11.60
N SER A 54 -0.16 -0.69 -10.76
CA SER A 54 -0.55 0.71 -10.56
C SER A 54 -0.20 1.24 -9.17
N PHE A 55 -0.18 0.38 -8.15
CA PHE A 55 0.05 0.80 -6.77
C PHE A 55 0.63 -0.34 -5.92
N CYS A 56 1.51 0.00 -4.98
CA CYS A 56 2.14 -0.93 -4.05
C CYS A 56 1.99 -0.46 -2.59
N VAL A 57 1.67 -1.38 -1.69
CA VAL A 57 1.60 -1.17 -0.24
C VAL A 57 2.62 -2.06 0.42
N LEU A 58 3.47 -1.51 1.29
CA LEU A 58 4.39 -2.26 2.15
C LEU A 58 3.97 -2.10 3.60
N ALA A 59 3.67 -3.20 4.29
CA ALA A 59 3.36 -3.21 5.71
C ALA A 59 4.58 -3.59 6.54
N THR A 60 4.96 -2.73 7.47
CA THR A 60 6.12 -2.90 8.34
C THR A 60 5.72 -2.65 9.79
N ASP A 61 5.74 -3.69 10.62
CA ASP A 61 5.58 -3.55 12.08
C ASP A 61 6.94 -3.69 12.79
N GLU A 62 7.02 -3.17 14.02
CA GLU A 62 8.23 -3.20 14.86
C GLU A 62 8.79 -4.62 15.04
N GLU A 63 7.92 -5.65 15.07
CA GLU A 63 8.33 -7.05 15.20
C GLU A 63 9.16 -7.56 14.01
N TRP A 64 8.99 -6.97 12.83
CA TRP A 64 9.61 -7.38 11.57
C TRP A 64 10.79 -6.49 11.15
N GLU A 65 11.11 -5.47 11.94
CA GLU A 65 12.32 -4.65 11.74
C GLU A 65 13.61 -5.47 11.89
N CYS A 66 13.56 -6.55 12.68
CA CYS A 66 14.70 -7.44 12.90
C CYS A 66 14.90 -8.48 11.79
N ASP A 67 13.94 -8.69 10.89
CA ASP A 67 14.06 -9.64 9.78
C ASP A 67 14.83 -9.01 8.61
N ILE A 68 16.13 -9.26 8.58
CA ILE A 68 17.02 -8.77 7.52
C ILE A 68 16.57 -9.25 6.13
N ALA A 69 16.05 -10.47 6.02
CA ALA A 69 15.62 -10.99 4.72
C ALA A 69 14.41 -10.21 4.22
N LEU A 70 13.44 -9.92 5.08
CA LEU A 70 12.26 -9.13 4.72
C LEU A 70 12.63 -7.68 4.41
N GLN A 71 13.52 -7.06 5.18
CA GLN A 71 14.02 -5.70 4.93
C GLN A 71 14.74 -5.58 3.57
N ILE A 72 15.49 -6.62 3.17
CA ILE A 72 16.07 -6.69 1.82
C ILE A 72 14.97 -6.70 0.76
N HIS A 73 13.93 -7.52 0.92
CA HIS A 73 12.83 -7.57 -0.07
C HIS A 73 12.08 -6.25 -0.18
N PHE A 74 11.80 -5.57 0.94
CA PHE A 74 11.19 -4.24 0.91
C PHE A 74 12.06 -3.22 0.19
N THR A 75 13.37 -3.27 0.40
CA THR A 75 14.32 -2.39 -0.31
C THR A 75 14.32 -2.68 -1.81
N LEU A 76 14.30 -3.95 -2.21
CA LEU A 76 14.25 -4.35 -3.61
C LEU A 76 12.94 -3.92 -4.27
N ILE A 77 11.80 -4.19 -3.63
CA ILE A 77 10.47 -3.79 -4.13
C ILE A 77 10.38 -2.28 -4.24
N GLN A 78 10.83 -1.53 -3.23
CA GLN A 78 10.79 -0.07 -3.28
C GLN A 78 11.66 0.48 -4.41
N SER A 79 12.86 -0.06 -4.61
CA SER A 79 13.72 0.32 -5.75
C SER A 79 13.02 0.03 -7.07
N PHE A 80 12.41 -1.15 -7.19
CA PHE A 80 11.69 -1.55 -8.40
C PHE A 80 10.52 -0.62 -8.71
N CYS A 81 9.68 -0.32 -7.71
CA CYS A 81 8.55 0.59 -7.89
C CYS A 81 9.02 1.99 -8.30
N PHE A 82 10.10 2.48 -7.68
CA PHE A 82 10.68 3.77 -8.03
C PHE A 82 11.22 3.80 -9.46
N ASP A 83 11.92 2.76 -9.90
CA ASP A 83 12.51 2.67 -11.24
C ASP A 83 11.44 2.54 -12.35
N ASN A 84 10.23 2.08 -12.01
CA ASN A 84 9.12 1.86 -12.95
C ASN A 84 7.94 2.84 -12.76
N ASP A 85 8.14 3.94 -12.02
CA ASP A 85 7.11 4.96 -11.74
C ASP A 85 5.81 4.38 -11.12
N ILE A 86 5.94 3.32 -10.32
CA ILE A 86 4.83 2.71 -9.58
C ILE A 86 4.69 3.42 -8.23
N SER A 87 3.50 3.96 -7.98
CA SER A 87 3.16 4.60 -6.70
C SER A 87 3.24 3.60 -5.55
N ILE A 88 3.96 3.95 -4.47
CA ILE A 88 4.18 3.08 -3.32
C ILE A 88 3.94 3.80 -2.00
N VAL A 89 3.30 3.11 -1.05
CA VAL A 89 3.08 3.60 0.32
C VAL A 89 3.56 2.58 1.35
N ARG A 90 4.05 3.07 2.49
CA ARG A 90 4.38 2.25 3.65
C ARG A 90 3.30 2.42 4.72
N VAL A 91 2.87 1.32 5.33
CA VAL A 91 1.90 1.31 6.45
C VAL A 91 2.50 0.58 7.65
N ASN A 92 2.07 0.95 8.85
CA ASN A 92 2.54 0.36 10.11
C ASN A 92 1.49 -0.45 10.87
N ASP A 93 0.34 -0.70 10.25
CA ASP A 93 -0.72 -1.53 10.83
C ASP A 93 -0.97 -2.73 9.92
N MET A 94 -0.09 -3.73 10.03
CA MET A 94 -0.22 -4.97 9.28
C MET A 94 -1.49 -5.72 9.64
N GLN A 95 -1.92 -5.68 10.92
CA GLN A 95 -3.12 -6.36 11.36
C GLN A 95 -4.35 -5.81 10.64
N ARG A 96 -4.48 -4.49 10.56
CA ARG A 96 -5.55 -3.81 9.84
C ARG A 96 -5.50 -4.11 8.34
N LEU A 97 -4.31 -4.05 7.74
CA LEU A 97 -4.13 -4.40 6.33
C LEU A 97 -4.57 -5.85 6.07
N ALA A 98 -4.18 -6.78 6.93
CA ALA A 98 -4.51 -8.18 6.82
C ALA A 98 -6.02 -8.45 7.00
N GLU A 99 -6.72 -7.68 7.83
CA GLU A 99 -8.19 -7.71 7.95
C GLU A 99 -8.90 -7.28 6.66
N ILE A 100 -8.40 -6.22 6.01
CA ILE A 100 -8.97 -5.69 4.78
C ILE A 100 -8.73 -6.67 3.62
N VAL A 101 -7.49 -7.14 3.51
CA VAL A 101 -6.99 -7.89 2.36
C VAL A 101 -7.30 -9.38 2.47
N GLY A 102 -7.31 -9.94 3.69
CA GLY A 102 -7.53 -11.36 3.94
C GLY A 102 -8.94 -11.84 3.54
N ASP A 103 -9.01 -13.02 2.91
CA ASP A 103 -10.24 -13.81 2.81
C ASP A 103 -10.19 -14.97 3.84
N LYS A 104 -11.34 -15.59 4.11
CA LYS A 104 -11.70 -16.52 5.22
C LYS A 104 -10.79 -17.75 5.44
N THR A 105 -9.66 -17.89 4.76
CA THR A 105 -8.81 -19.08 4.71
C THR A 105 -7.53 -19.03 5.56
N GLY A 106 -7.35 -18.01 6.40
CA GLY A 106 -6.41 -18.09 7.53
C GLY A 106 -4.93 -18.11 7.19
N GLN A 107 -4.53 -17.76 5.96
CA GLN A 107 -3.13 -17.49 5.60
C GLN A 107 -2.87 -15.98 5.71
N LEU A 108 -2.91 -15.48 6.95
CA LEU A 108 -2.68 -14.08 7.31
C LEU A 108 -1.18 -13.77 7.54
N GLU A 109 -0.32 -14.79 7.47
CA GLU A 109 1.08 -14.70 7.93
C GLU A 109 2.01 -13.93 6.98
N ASP A 110 1.56 -13.50 5.79
CA ASP A 110 2.42 -12.91 4.76
C ASP A 110 1.86 -11.62 4.13
N ALA A 111 0.98 -10.88 4.81
CA ALA A 111 0.41 -9.61 4.30
C ALA A 111 1.40 -8.41 4.35
N HIS A 112 2.69 -8.65 4.17
CA HIS A 112 3.77 -7.65 4.20
C HIS A 112 3.82 -6.75 2.96
N CYS A 113 3.24 -7.21 1.85
CA CYS A 113 3.19 -6.45 0.61
C CYS A 113 1.84 -6.72 -0.07
N CYS A 114 1.20 -5.66 -0.55
CA CYS A 114 0.02 -5.75 -1.40
C CYS A 114 0.26 -4.96 -2.67
N LEU A 115 -0.10 -5.53 -3.81
CA LEU A 115 0.11 -4.95 -5.11
C LEU A 115 -1.22 -4.87 -5.85
N ILE A 116 -1.53 -3.69 -6.38
CA ILE A 116 -2.76 -3.41 -7.11
C ILE A 116 -2.42 -3.31 -8.59
N THR A 117 -2.96 -4.22 -9.38
CA THR A 117 -2.88 -4.17 -10.83
C THR A 117 -4.04 -3.38 -11.42
N VAL A 118 -3.90 -2.90 -12.65
CA VAL A 118 -4.96 -2.16 -13.35
C VAL A 118 -6.22 -3.03 -13.49
N CYS A 119 -7.27 -2.68 -12.75
CA CYS A 119 -8.61 -3.26 -12.91
C CYS A 119 -9.32 -2.67 -14.12
N TYR A 120 -9.84 -3.53 -15.01
CA TYR A 120 -10.69 -3.07 -16.12
C TYR A 120 -12.16 -2.81 -15.73
N ILE A 121 -12.55 -3.12 -14.50
CA ILE A 121 -13.93 -3.11 -14.00
C ILE A 121 -14.20 -1.98 -13.00
N THR A 122 -13.18 -1.47 -12.32
CA THR A 122 -13.23 -0.19 -11.61
C THR A 122 -12.95 0.92 -12.63
N THR A 123 -13.80 1.94 -12.71
CA THR A 123 -13.54 3.10 -13.57
C THR A 123 -12.15 3.65 -13.24
N PRO A 124 -11.22 3.75 -14.21
CA PRO A 124 -9.84 4.17 -13.94
C PRO A 124 -9.79 5.52 -13.23
N SER A 125 -10.79 6.39 -13.47
CA SER A 125 -10.91 7.69 -12.83
C SER A 125 -11.00 7.63 -11.30
N ASP A 126 -11.73 6.67 -10.73
CA ASP A 126 -11.97 6.65 -9.28
C ASP A 126 -10.76 6.12 -8.52
N LEU A 127 -10.11 5.08 -9.07
CA LEU A 127 -8.86 4.55 -8.53
C LEU A 127 -7.75 5.59 -8.68
N ILE A 128 -7.54 6.14 -9.87
CA ILE A 128 -6.50 7.14 -10.13
C ILE A 128 -6.73 8.39 -9.29
N GLN A 129 -7.96 8.86 -9.12
CA GLN A 129 -8.24 10.03 -8.30
C GLN A 129 -7.99 9.76 -6.80
N THR A 130 -8.30 8.56 -6.33
CA THR A 130 -8.01 8.15 -4.95
C THR A 130 -6.52 7.92 -4.72
N LEU A 131 -5.81 7.31 -5.68
CA LEU A 131 -4.36 7.15 -5.66
C LEU A 131 -3.64 8.50 -5.71
N ASN A 132 -4.06 9.44 -6.57
CA ASN A 132 -3.53 10.81 -6.58
C ASN A 132 -3.76 11.54 -5.25
N ASN A 133 -4.86 11.24 -4.54
CA ASN A 133 -5.07 11.77 -3.20
C ASN A 133 -4.13 11.13 -2.16
N ILE A 134 -3.70 9.87 -2.41
CA ILE A 134 -2.71 9.15 -1.58
C ILE A 134 -1.27 9.61 -1.90
N GLU A 135 -0.96 10.02 -3.13
CA GLU A 135 0.34 10.58 -3.57
C GLU A 135 0.69 11.95 -2.95
N CYS A 136 0.11 12.30 -1.81
CA CYS A 136 0.48 13.46 -1.02
C CYS A 136 1.85 13.28 -0.33
N TYR A 137 2.92 13.30 -1.13
CA TYR A 137 4.35 13.49 -0.82
C TYR A 137 5.07 12.39 0.01
N GLU A 138 6.34 12.19 -0.39
CA GLU A 138 7.31 11.18 0.05
C GLU A 138 7.30 10.87 1.57
N LEU A 139 7.35 9.55 1.88
CA LEU A 139 7.80 8.98 3.16
C LEU A 139 6.87 9.10 4.38
N LEU A 140 5.57 9.39 4.22
CA LEU A 140 4.64 9.19 5.33
C LEU A 140 4.30 7.70 5.47
N ILE A 141 4.71 7.13 6.61
CA ILE A 141 4.06 5.93 7.14
C ILE A 141 2.59 6.29 7.32
N VAL A 142 1.71 5.68 6.51
CA VAL A 142 0.27 5.86 6.65
C VAL A 142 -0.20 4.88 7.71
N SER A 143 -0.68 5.41 8.83
CA SER A 143 -1.44 4.61 9.78
C SER A 143 -2.86 4.40 9.26
N MET A 144 -3.29 3.15 9.18
CA MET A 144 -4.65 2.76 8.80
C MET A 144 -5.61 2.86 9.98
#